data_AF-A0A968RXN6-F1
#
_entry.id   AF-A0A968RXN6-F1
#
_cell.length_a   1.000
_cell.length_b   1.000
_cell.length_c   1.000
_cell.angle_alpha   90.00
_cell.angle_beta   90.00
_cell.angle_gamma   90.00
#
_symmetry.space_group_name_H-M   'P 1'
#
loop_
_entity.id
_entity.type
_entity.pdbx_description
1 polymer ?
#
loop_
_entity_poly.entity_id
_entity_poly.type
_entity_poly.pdbx_seq_one_letter_code
_entity_poly.pdbx_strand_id
1 'polypeptide(L)' 'MYILLEAAAASGGLPVYFIAVYAIGFIAAVTIGSIAWYNSKRPVGWEDKDRPNVVPKVDPTVGESQD' A
#
# COMPACT_ATOMS: atom_id res chain seq x y z
N MET A 1 -25.13 -34.83 -5.49
CA MET A 1 -23.92 -34.12 -5.02
C MET A 1 -24.00 -32.64 -5.42
N TYR A 2 -25.08 -31.96 -5.05
CA TYR A 2 -25.29 -30.54 -5.37
C TYR A 2 -25.53 -29.78 -4.05
N ILE A 3 -26.36 -30.37 -3.18
CA ILE A 3 -26.59 -29.97 -1.80
C ILE A 3 -25.28 -29.80 -0.98
N LEU A 4 -24.30 -30.70 -1.16
CA LEU A 4 -23.02 -30.62 -0.44
C LEU A 4 -22.15 -29.45 -0.92
N LEU A 5 -22.23 -29.12 -2.20
CA LEU A 5 -21.50 -28.01 -2.80
C LEU A 5 -22.13 -26.66 -2.37
N GLU A 6 -23.46 -26.62 -2.33
CA GLU A 6 -24.24 -25.46 -1.88
C GLU A 6 -24.04 -25.18 -0.39
N ALA A 7 -24.00 -26.21 0.46
CA ALA A 7 -23.68 -26.07 1.88
C ALA A 7 -22.25 -25.54 2.12
N ALA A 8 -21.26 -26.04 1.36
CA ALA A 8 -19.89 -25.55 1.41
C ALA A 8 -19.80 -24.08 0.98
N ALA A 9 -20.49 -23.69 -0.09
CA ALA A 9 -20.56 -22.31 -0.55
C ALA A 9 -21.26 -21.37 0.43
N ALA A 10 -22.34 -21.83 1.09
CA ALA A 10 -23.07 -21.06 2.10
C ALA A 10 -22.25 -20.86 3.39
N SER A 11 -21.34 -21.78 3.72
CA SER A 11 -20.41 -21.67 4.85
C SER A 11 -19.10 -20.95 4.52
N GLY A 12 -18.86 -20.61 3.25
CA GLY A 12 -17.58 -20.12 2.73
C GLY A 12 -17.38 -18.61 2.91
N GLY A 13 -17.36 -18.12 4.15
CA GLY A 13 -16.91 -16.75 4.43
C GLY A 13 -15.40 -16.63 4.27
N LEU A 14 -14.90 -15.51 3.72
CA LEU A 14 -13.47 -15.21 3.77
C LEU A 14 -13.04 -15.10 5.25
N PRO A 15 -12.00 -15.83 5.69
CA PRO A 15 -11.58 -15.77 7.08
C PRO A 15 -11.21 -14.35 7.49
N VAL A 16 -11.61 -13.93 8.70
CA VAL A 16 -11.39 -12.55 9.18
C VAL A 16 -9.91 -12.16 9.14
N TYR A 17 -9.02 -13.09 9.47
CA TYR A 17 -7.57 -12.86 9.41
C TYR A 17 -7.08 -12.57 7.99
N PHE A 18 -7.67 -13.19 6.96
CA PHE A 18 -7.30 -12.97 5.57
C PHE A 18 -7.64 -11.54 5.16
N ILE A 19 -8.86 -11.09 5.48
CA ILE A 19 -9.31 -9.72 5.22
C ILE A 19 -8.44 -8.72 6.00
N ALA A 20 -8.16 -9.01 7.27
CA ALA A 20 -7.37 -8.11 8.13
C ALA A 20 -5.95 -7.91 7.58
N VAL A 21 -5.25 -8.99 7.26
CA VAL A 21 -3.88 -8.92 6.69
C VAL A 21 -3.89 -8.20 5.35
N TYR A 22 -4.86 -8.52 4.47
CA TYR A 22 -4.97 -7.90 3.16
C TYR A 22 -5.24 -6.39 3.27
N ALA A 23 -6.17 -5.97 4.12
CA ALA A 23 -6.50 -4.57 4.32
C ALA A 23 -5.32 -3.78 4.91
N ILE A 24 -4.68 -4.30 5.95
CA ILE A 24 -3.50 -3.65 6.56
C ILE A 24 -2.35 -3.56 5.57
N GLY A 25 -2.05 -4.65 4.85
CA GLY A 25 -1.00 -4.68 3.84
C GLY A 25 -1.28 -3.72 2.69
N PHE A 26 -2.52 -3.64 2.23
CA PHE A 26 -2.93 -2.69 1.21
C PHE A 26 -2.77 -1.23 1.66
N ILE A 27 -3.21 -0.90 2.88
CA ILE A 27 -3.04 0.45 3.45
C ILE A 27 -1.55 0.80 3.54
N ALA A 28 -0.72 -0.12 4.02
CA ALA A 28 0.73 0.08 4.09
C ALA A 28 1.33 0.30 2.70
N ALA A 29 0.97 -0.53 1.72
CA ALA A 29 1.48 -0.42 0.35
C ALA A 29 1.07 0.90 -0.32
N VAL A 30 -0.20 1.33 -0.19
CA VAL A 30 -0.68 2.60 -0.76
C VAL A 30 -0.01 3.78 -0.08
N THR A 31 0.18 3.73 1.24
CA THR A 31 0.83 4.80 2.01
C THR A 31 2.30 4.95 1.58
N ILE A 32 3.07 3.87 1.61
CA ILE A 32 4.50 3.89 1.23
C ILE A 32 4.65 4.22 -0.26
N GLY A 33 3.86 3.62 -1.13
CA GLY A 33 3.87 3.89 -2.57
C GLY A 33 3.57 5.35 -2.90
N SER A 34 2.59 5.95 -2.20
CA SER A 34 2.28 7.38 -2.36
C SER A 34 3.46 8.26 -1.93
N ILE A 35 4.06 7.98 -0.77
CA ILE A 35 5.24 8.72 -0.30
C ILE A 35 6.40 8.59 -1.28
N ALA A 36 6.67 7.38 -1.77
CA ALA A 36 7.72 7.12 -2.75
C ALA A 36 7.46 7.85 -4.07
N TRP A 37 6.22 7.85 -4.57
CA TRP A 37 5.86 8.54 -5.80
C TRP A 37 6.08 10.05 -5.71
N TYR A 38 5.66 10.68 -4.61
CA TYR A 38 5.85 12.11 -4.39
C TYR A 38 7.30 12.52 -4.08
N ASN A 39 8.16 11.60 -3.64
CA ASN A 39 9.60 11.82 -3.48
C ASN A 39 10.41 11.40 -4.72
N SER A 40 9.78 10.78 -5.72
CA SER A 40 10.43 10.43 -6.98
C SER A 40 10.68 11.67 -7.85
N LYS A 41 11.49 11.51 -8.91
CA LYS A 41 11.70 12.57 -9.89
C LYS A 41 10.36 12.97 -10.51
N ARG A 42 10.12 14.28 -10.59
CA ARG A 42 8.92 14.84 -11.22
C ARG A 42 8.92 14.50 -12.71
N PRO A 43 7.78 14.10 -13.31
CA PRO A 43 7.68 13.91 -14.74
C PRO A 43 7.88 15.25 -15.47
N VAL A 44 8.28 15.18 -16.73
CA VAL A 44 8.54 16.37 -17.57
C VAL A 44 7.28 17.25 -17.64
N GLY A 45 7.41 18.56 -17.39
CA GLY A 45 6.32 19.54 -17.36
C GLY A 45 5.64 19.70 -16.00
N TRP A 46 6.17 19.08 -14.93
CA TRP A 46 5.73 19.22 -13.54
C TRP A 46 6.78 19.86 -12.63
N GLU A 47 7.84 20.42 -13.20
CA GLU A 47 8.94 21.06 -12.48
C GLU A 47 8.42 22.20 -11.58
N ASP A 48 7.46 22.98 -12.05
CA ASP A 48 6.87 24.12 -11.33
C ASP A 48 5.78 23.74 -10.31
N LYS A 49 5.40 22.46 -10.20
CA LYS A 49 4.35 22.02 -9.27
C LYS A 49 4.88 21.68 -7.89
N ASP A 50 4.38 22.35 -6.87
CA ASP A 50 4.74 22.05 -5.49
C ASP A 50 4.23 20.67 -5.04
N ARG A 51 5.09 19.99 -4.28
CA ARG A 51 4.75 18.73 -3.63
C ARG A 51 3.78 19.02 -2.47
N PRO A 52 2.74 18.20 -2.25
CA PRO A 52 1.83 18.40 -1.12
C PRO A 52 2.55 18.41 0.24
N ASN A 53 2.12 19.30 1.15
CA ASN A 53 2.71 19.44 2.50
C ASN A 53 2.54 18.20 3.39
N VAL A 54 1.56 17.34 3.09
CA VAL A 54 1.27 16.10 3.85
C VAL A 54 2.33 15.01 3.65
N VAL A 55 3.14 15.11 2.58
CA VAL A 55 4.12 14.07 2.26
C VAL A 55 5.42 14.38 3.02
N PRO A 56 6.01 13.47 3.80
CA PRO A 56 7.33 13.66 4.40
C PRO A 56 8.42 13.61 3.32
N LYS A 57 9.49 14.42 3.46
CA LYS A 57 10.68 14.28 2.62
C LYS A 57 11.49 13.10 3.13
N VAL A 58 11.92 12.22 2.24
CA VAL A 58 12.75 11.07 2.59
C VAL A 58 14.13 11.30 1.98
N ASP A 59 15.11 11.62 2.82
CA ASP A 59 16.51 11.74 2.40
C ASP A 59 17.14 10.33 2.34
N PRO A 60 17.80 9.96 1.24
CA PRO A 60 18.39 8.62 1.09
C PRO A 60 19.54 8.35 2.08
N THR A 61 20.13 9.40 2.67
CA THR A 61 21.28 9.30 3.58
C THR A 61 20.91 8.87 5.00
N VAL A 62 19.63 8.73 5.35
CA VAL A 62 19.18 8.35 6.70
C VAL A 62 19.38 6.84 6.99
N GLY A 63 19.78 6.05 5.99
CA GLY A 63 20.21 4.65 6.15
C GLY A 63 21.73 4.43 6.11
N GLU A 64 22.52 5.46 5.80
CA GLU A 64 23.99 5.40 5.75
C GLU A 64 24.58 6.23 6.88
N SER A 65 24.51 5.69 8.10
CA SER A 65 25.45 6.06 9.14
C SER A 65 26.03 4.81 9.80
N GLN A 66 27.27 4.55 9.41
CA GLN A 66 28.34 3.82 10.10
C GLN A 66 28.32 2.29 10.00
N ASP A 67 28.98 1.77 8.95
CA ASP A 67 30.24 1.04 9.07
C ASP A 67 31.18 1.43 7.90
#